data_AF-A0AAV6G5Z7-F1
#
_entry.id   AF-A0AAV6G5Z7-F1
#
_cell.length_a   1.000
_cell.length_b   1.000
_cell.length_c   1.000
_cell.angle_alpha   90.00
_cell.angle_beta   90.00
_cell.angle_gamma   90.00
#
_symmetry.space_group_name_H-M   'P 1'
#
loop_
_entity.id
_entity.type
_entity.pdbx_description
1 polymer ?
#
loop_
_entity_poly.entity_id
_entity_poly.type
_entity_poly.pdbx_seq_one_letter_code
_entity_poly.pdbx_strand_id
1 'polypeptide(L)'
;MADQIHSFKSNLRRKAVKSVSNFLQGIEKDGKLGDDLTDDHTVHDLDVVVNCDDSDDLMRDWNFDSDCDDREGPSEHRPDLADDLVNWALEFNITMVALTALLSILHFHHPNLPRDGRTLLKTVTDYKILPVAGGAFFYFGVLNAITGLLENVWMKLPSRHCLQLQLNFDGLPLFKSNNQQLWPILGLLKEVGKCPVVIGIFGGVCKPKSLTEYLRDLVSELISLQSGFWFKGKQFFLRVCSVVSV
;
A
#
# COMPACT_ATOMS: atom_id res chain seq x y z
N MET A 1 -19.76 -18.12 24.83
CA MET A 1 -18.63 -17.49 24.08
C MET A 1 -18.94 -17.34 22.58
N ALA A 2 -19.75 -18.24 21.98
CA ALA A 2 -20.22 -18.12 20.59
C ALA A 2 -21.18 -16.93 20.34
N ASP A 3 -22.07 -16.60 21.29
CA ASP A 3 -23.07 -15.53 21.11
C ASP A 3 -22.49 -14.12 21.01
N GLN A 4 -21.35 -13.84 21.66
CA GLN A 4 -20.68 -12.55 21.58
C GLN A 4 -20.01 -12.32 20.22
N ILE A 5 -19.49 -13.37 19.58
CA ILE A 5 -18.86 -13.29 18.25
C ILE A 5 -19.93 -13.08 17.17
N HIS A 6 -21.08 -13.77 17.30
CA HIS A 6 -22.21 -13.58 16.39
C HIS A 6 -22.78 -12.15 16.47
N SER A 7 -22.93 -11.62 17.70
CA SER A 7 -23.35 -10.23 17.93
C SER A 7 -22.37 -9.21 17.33
N PHE A 8 -21.05 -9.39 17.51
CA PHE A 8 -20.05 -8.48 16.97
C PHE A 8 -20.04 -8.44 15.42
N LYS A 9 -20.11 -9.60 14.75
CA LYS A 9 -20.19 -9.68 13.28
C LYS A 9 -21.48 -9.03 12.75
N SER A 10 -22.61 -9.21 13.44
CA SER A 10 -23.89 -8.59 13.06
C SER A 10 -23.85 -7.06 13.12
N ASN A 11 -23.13 -6.49 14.10
CA ASN A 11 -22.99 -5.04 14.28
C ASN A 11 -22.08 -4.42 13.21
N LEU A 12 -21.02 -5.12 12.80
CA LEU A 12 -20.11 -4.66 11.75
C LEU A 12 -20.80 -4.63 10.38
N ARG A 13 -21.61 -5.65 10.06
CA ARG A 13 -22.43 -5.71 8.84
C ARG A 13 -23.41 -4.55 8.76
N ARG A 14 -24.14 -4.24 9.84
CA ARG A 14 -25.07 -3.10 9.88
C ARG A 14 -24.35 -1.77 9.67
N LYS A 15 -23.15 -1.61 10.24
CA LYS A 15 -22.35 -0.38 10.10
C LYS A 15 -21.86 -0.19 8.65
N ALA A 16 -21.44 -1.27 7.99
CA ALA A 16 -21.03 -1.23 6.58
C ALA A 16 -22.20 -0.90 5.65
N VAL A 17 -23.37 -1.56 5.83
CA VAL A 17 -24.58 -1.29 5.04
C VAL A 17 -25.03 0.17 5.20
N LYS A 18 -25.03 0.70 6.43
CA LYS A 18 -25.39 2.10 6.69
C LYS A 18 -24.39 3.08 6.03
N SER A 19 -23.11 2.74 6.01
CA SER A 19 -22.08 3.56 5.35
C SER A 19 -22.25 3.59 3.83
N VAL A 20 -22.53 2.45 3.21
CA VAL A 20 -22.79 2.36 1.76
C VAL A 20 -24.08 3.09 1.39
N SER A 21 -25.15 2.90 2.17
CA SER A 21 -26.42 3.60 1.95
C SER A 21 -26.28 5.12 2.04
N ASN A 22 -25.49 5.63 3.01
CA ASN A 22 -25.22 7.07 3.12
C ASN A 22 -24.38 7.60 1.96
N PHE A 23 -23.46 6.78 1.44
CA PHE A 23 -22.62 7.13 0.29
C PHE A 23 -23.45 7.24 -1.00
N LEU A 24 -24.33 6.26 -1.26
CA LEU A 24 -25.25 6.29 -2.41
C LEU A 24 -26.19 7.50 -2.36
N GLN A 25 -26.69 7.83 -1.17
CA GLN A 25 -27.57 8.99 -0.97
C GLN A 25 -26.85 10.34 -1.13
N GLY A 26 -25.51 10.35 -1.03
CA GLY A 26 -24.68 11.51 -1.36
C GLY A 26 -24.52 11.67 -2.88
N ILE A 27 -24.35 10.56 -3.61
CA ILE A 27 -24.20 10.56 -5.07
C ILE A 27 -25.47 11.07 -5.76
N GLU A 28 -26.66 10.73 -5.27
CA GLU A 28 -27.93 11.23 -5.83
C GLU A 28 -28.16 12.73 -5.61
N LYS A 29 -27.49 13.35 -4.63
CA LYS A 29 -27.66 14.78 -4.31
C LYS A 29 -26.74 15.70 -5.11
N ASP A 30 -25.64 15.20 -5.63
CA ASP A 30 -24.67 15.98 -6.41
C ASP A 30 -24.97 15.96 -7.93
N GLY A 31 -26.03 15.26 -8.36
CA GLY A 31 -26.42 15.10 -9.78
C GLY A 31 -27.42 16.13 -10.33
N LYS A 32 -27.76 17.23 -9.64
CA LYS A 32 -28.71 18.24 -10.16
C LYS A 32 -28.18 19.68 -10.07
N LEU A 33 -27.56 20.15 -11.15
CA LEU A 33 -27.52 21.56 -11.53
C LEU A 33 -27.41 21.71 -13.08
N GLY A 34 -28.57 21.99 -13.70
CA GLY A 34 -28.81 22.67 -15.00
C GLY A 34 -28.51 21.90 -16.31
N ASP A 35 -29.27 22.02 -17.41
CA ASP A 35 -30.59 22.59 -17.69
C ASP A 35 -31.00 22.12 -19.12
N ASP A 36 -32.30 21.94 -19.32
CA ASP A 36 -33.14 21.92 -20.55
C ASP A 36 -32.61 21.41 -21.92
N LEU A 37 -33.27 20.37 -22.47
CA LEU A 37 -34.14 20.45 -23.67
C LEU A 37 -34.75 19.06 -24.02
N THR A 38 -36.02 19.11 -24.40
CA THR A 38 -37.01 18.06 -24.68
C THR A 38 -36.64 17.07 -25.80
N ASP A 39 -36.95 15.78 -25.62
CA ASP A 39 -37.91 15.08 -26.50
C ASP A 39 -38.45 13.78 -25.86
N ASP A 40 -39.69 13.50 -26.20
CA ASP A 40 -40.59 12.44 -25.80
C ASP A 40 -40.09 11.04 -26.24
N HIS A 41 -40.25 10.03 -25.37
CA HIS A 41 -40.82 8.71 -25.70
C HIS A 41 -40.84 7.80 -24.46
N THR A 42 -42.08 7.51 -24.01
CA THR A 42 -42.51 6.34 -23.20
C THR A 42 -41.93 5.02 -23.76
N VAL A 43 -41.61 3.93 -23.05
CA VAL A 43 -42.14 3.12 -21.92
C VAL A 43 -40.97 2.13 -21.57
N HIS A 44 -40.74 1.57 -20.38
CA HIS A 44 -41.58 0.63 -19.65
C HIS A 44 -40.92 0.30 -18.28
N ASP A 45 -41.73 0.25 -17.22
CA ASP A 45 -41.42 -0.30 -15.90
C ASP A 45 -40.87 -1.73 -15.96
N LEU A 46 -39.90 -2.04 -15.11
CA LEU A 46 -39.76 -3.39 -14.56
C LEU A 46 -39.40 -3.29 -13.07
N ASP A 47 -40.43 -3.22 -12.24
CA ASP A 47 -40.36 -3.50 -10.81
C ASP A 47 -39.93 -4.96 -10.60
N VAL A 48 -38.74 -5.18 -10.03
CA VAL A 48 -38.38 -6.48 -9.44
C VAL A 48 -38.39 -6.34 -7.93
N VAL A 49 -39.55 -6.58 -7.36
CA VAL A 49 -39.77 -6.77 -5.93
C VAL A 49 -39.32 -8.19 -5.59
N VAL A 50 -38.16 -8.34 -4.94
CA VAL A 50 -37.77 -9.65 -4.36
C VAL A 50 -38.28 -9.71 -2.92
N ASN A 51 -39.49 -10.25 -2.78
CA ASN A 51 -39.94 -10.88 -1.55
C ASN A 51 -39.28 -12.25 -1.45
N CYS A 52 -38.57 -12.52 -0.36
CA CYS A 52 -38.09 -13.86 -0.03
C CYS A 52 -38.86 -14.36 1.19
N ASP A 53 -39.97 -15.04 0.93
CA ASP A 53 -40.62 -15.93 1.89
C ASP A 53 -40.47 -17.39 1.42
N ASP A 54 -40.21 -18.20 2.43
CA ASP A 54 -40.01 -19.64 2.55
C ASP A 54 -40.79 -20.54 1.56
N SER A 55 -40.10 -21.50 0.93
CA SER A 55 -40.64 -22.84 0.69
C SER A 55 -39.57 -23.83 0.16
N ASP A 56 -39.70 -25.03 0.71
CA ASP A 56 -39.01 -26.29 0.48
C ASP A 56 -38.85 -26.72 -0.98
N ASP A 57 -37.99 -27.75 -1.12
CA ASP A 57 -37.79 -28.63 -2.27
C ASP A 57 -36.99 -28.06 -3.44
N LEU A 58 -35.69 -28.39 -3.47
CA LEU A 58 -35.08 -29.16 -4.55
C LEU A 58 -33.74 -29.74 -4.07
N MET A 59 -33.77 -30.93 -3.47
CA MET A 59 -32.60 -31.82 -3.44
C MET A 59 -32.23 -32.13 -4.90
N ARG A 60 -31.16 -31.50 -5.39
CA ARG A 60 -30.51 -31.92 -6.63
C ARG A 60 -29.34 -32.80 -6.26
N ASP A 61 -29.54 -34.08 -6.51
CA ASP A 61 -28.62 -35.21 -6.48
C ASP A 61 -27.21 -34.82 -6.97
N TRP A 62 -26.26 -34.68 -6.04
CA TRP A 62 -24.83 -34.59 -6.36
C TRP A 62 -24.32 -36.02 -6.47
N ASN A 63 -24.45 -36.58 -7.67
CA ASN A 63 -23.88 -37.87 -8.03
C ASN A 63 -22.35 -37.74 -7.98
N PHE A 64 -21.75 -38.18 -6.86
CA PHE A 64 -20.31 -38.31 -6.69
C PHE A 64 -19.85 -39.55 -7.47
N ASP A 65 -19.64 -39.38 -8.77
CA ASP A 65 -18.87 -40.37 -9.54
C ASP A 65 -17.41 -40.26 -9.12
N SER A 66 -17.06 -41.15 -8.20
CA SER A 66 -15.69 -41.45 -7.80
C SER A 66 -15.03 -42.32 -8.85
N ASP A 67 -14.51 -41.72 -9.91
CA ASP A 67 -13.53 -42.38 -10.77
C ASP A 67 -12.13 -41.93 -10.38
N CYS A 68 -11.47 -42.82 -9.63
CA CYS A 68 -10.04 -42.80 -9.36
C CYS A 68 -9.28 -43.30 -10.60
N ASP A 69 -8.81 -42.40 -11.46
CA ASP A 69 -7.77 -42.71 -12.43
C ASP A 69 -6.43 -42.11 -11.93
N ASP A 70 -5.66 -42.95 -11.23
CA ASP A 70 -4.27 -42.71 -10.87
C ASP A 70 -3.42 -42.62 -12.15
N ARG A 71 -3.31 -41.42 -12.71
CA ARG A 71 -2.28 -41.09 -13.69
C ARG A 71 -1.39 -39.98 -13.14
N GLU A 72 -0.23 -40.37 -12.62
CA GLU A 72 0.87 -39.46 -12.31
C GLU A 72 1.36 -38.78 -13.59
N GLY A 73 0.70 -37.67 -13.95
CA GLY A 73 1.23 -36.67 -14.87
C GLY A 73 2.34 -35.86 -14.18
N PRO A 74 3.20 -35.17 -14.95
CA PRO A 74 4.25 -34.33 -14.39
C PRO A 74 3.58 -33.24 -13.53
N SER A 75 4.00 -33.16 -12.26
CA SER A 75 3.39 -32.30 -11.22
C SER A 75 2.95 -30.94 -11.76
N GLU A 76 1.66 -30.80 -12.06
CA GLU A 76 1.06 -29.50 -12.30
C GLU A 76 1.16 -28.74 -10.99
N HIS A 77 1.96 -27.67 -10.99
CA HIS A 77 2.13 -26.78 -9.86
C HIS A 77 0.77 -26.11 -9.61
N ARG A 78 -0.06 -26.70 -8.76
CA ARG A 78 -1.30 -26.05 -8.31
C ARG A 78 -0.88 -24.72 -7.66
N PRO A 79 -1.43 -23.58 -8.08
CA PRO A 79 -1.09 -22.30 -7.47
C PRO A 79 -1.40 -22.37 -5.98
N ASP A 80 -0.43 -22.01 -5.14
CA ASP A 80 -0.62 -21.91 -3.71
C ASP A 80 -1.61 -20.77 -3.44
N LEU A 81 -2.66 -21.03 -2.67
CA LEU A 81 -3.64 -20.02 -2.27
C LEU A 81 -2.95 -18.80 -1.63
N ALA A 82 -1.80 -19.02 -0.97
CA ALA A 82 -0.99 -17.93 -0.46
C ALA A 82 -0.50 -16.98 -1.57
N ASP A 83 -0.01 -17.53 -2.68
CA ASP A 83 0.51 -16.75 -3.82
C ASP A 83 -0.63 -16.00 -4.54
N ASP A 84 -1.80 -16.62 -4.69
CA ASP A 84 -2.98 -15.96 -5.27
C ASP A 84 -3.45 -14.79 -4.39
N LEU A 85 -3.44 -14.96 -3.06
CA LEU A 85 -3.78 -13.89 -2.13
C LEU A 85 -2.75 -12.75 -2.14
N VAL A 86 -1.46 -13.07 -2.33
CA VAL A 86 -0.40 -12.06 -2.50
C VAL A 86 -0.65 -11.27 -3.78
N ASN A 87 -0.86 -11.95 -4.91
CA ASN A 87 -1.07 -11.31 -6.21
C ASN A 87 -2.33 -10.43 -6.19
N TRP A 88 -3.44 -10.94 -5.67
CA TRP A 88 -4.68 -10.19 -5.50
C TRP A 88 -4.47 -8.95 -4.60
N ALA A 89 -3.78 -9.11 -3.48
CA ALA A 89 -3.55 -7.99 -2.57
C ALA A 89 -2.73 -6.87 -3.23
N LEU A 90 -1.73 -7.23 -4.04
CA LEU A 90 -0.87 -6.28 -4.74
C LEU A 90 -1.60 -5.61 -5.91
N GLU A 91 -2.32 -6.39 -6.74
CA GLU A 91 -3.05 -5.89 -7.90
C GLU A 91 -4.12 -4.87 -7.53
N PHE A 92 -4.88 -5.16 -6.47
CA PHE A 92 -5.98 -4.31 -6.01
C PHE A 92 -5.58 -3.31 -4.92
N ASN A 93 -4.29 -3.19 -4.61
CA ASN A 93 -3.76 -2.32 -3.56
C ASN A 93 -4.52 -2.49 -2.22
N ILE A 94 -4.77 -3.75 -1.84
CA ILE A 94 -5.51 -4.07 -0.63
C ILE A 94 -4.73 -3.58 0.59
N THR A 95 -5.40 -2.83 1.45
CA THR A 95 -4.76 -2.32 2.66
C THR A 95 -4.31 -3.47 3.56
N MET A 96 -3.15 -3.30 4.22
CA MET A 96 -2.63 -4.30 5.15
C MET A 96 -3.65 -4.69 6.23
N VAL A 97 -4.47 -3.74 6.68
CA VAL A 97 -5.53 -3.98 7.68
C VAL A 97 -6.61 -4.91 7.11
N ALA A 98 -7.09 -4.66 5.90
CA ALA A 98 -8.09 -5.50 5.25
C ALA A 98 -7.54 -6.90 4.95
N LEU A 99 -6.29 -7.00 4.48
CA LEU A 99 -5.63 -8.28 4.22
C LEU A 99 -5.48 -9.11 5.52
N THR A 100 -4.97 -8.51 6.60
CA THR A 100 -4.86 -9.18 7.91
C THR A 100 -6.22 -9.60 8.47
N ALA A 101 -7.27 -8.78 8.28
CA ALA A 101 -8.62 -9.14 8.70
C ALA A 101 -9.16 -10.34 7.90
N LEU A 102 -8.95 -10.37 6.58
CA LEU A 102 -9.32 -11.50 5.73
C LEU A 102 -8.54 -12.76 6.12
N LEU A 103 -7.23 -12.66 6.29
CA LEU A 103 -6.38 -13.78 6.70
C LEU A 103 -6.76 -14.36 8.06
N SER A 104 -7.19 -13.50 9.00
CA SER A 104 -7.71 -13.96 10.28
C SER A 104 -8.98 -14.81 10.16
N ILE A 105 -9.81 -14.57 9.13
CA ILE A 105 -10.98 -15.39 8.81
C ILE A 105 -10.53 -16.69 8.11
N LEU A 106 -9.68 -16.57 7.09
CA LEU A 106 -9.23 -17.69 6.27
C LEU A 106 -8.40 -18.70 7.05
N HIS A 107 -7.61 -18.26 8.02
CA HIS A 107 -6.78 -19.13 8.84
C HIS A 107 -7.58 -20.21 9.59
N PHE A 108 -8.88 -19.99 9.85
CA PHE A 108 -9.75 -21.03 10.42
C PHE A 108 -9.95 -22.22 9.47
N HIS A 109 -10.05 -21.95 8.17
CA HIS A 109 -10.27 -22.96 7.13
C HIS A 109 -8.95 -23.44 6.49
N HIS A 110 -7.92 -22.59 6.51
CA HIS A 110 -6.60 -22.85 5.94
C HIS A 110 -5.52 -22.51 6.98
N PRO A 111 -5.23 -23.42 7.94
CA PRO A 111 -4.28 -23.17 9.03
C PRO A 111 -2.84 -22.88 8.56
N ASN A 112 -2.50 -23.31 7.33
CA ASN A 112 -1.19 -23.07 6.72
C ASN A 112 -0.99 -21.60 6.31
N LEU A 113 -2.07 -20.82 6.14
CA LEU A 113 -1.96 -19.40 5.85
C LEU A 113 -1.60 -18.62 7.11
N PRO A 114 -0.74 -17.58 7.03
CA PRO A 114 -0.47 -16.71 8.16
C PRO A 114 -1.70 -15.86 8.50
N ARG A 115 -1.79 -15.39 9.76
CA ARG A 115 -2.86 -14.46 10.19
C ARG A 115 -2.55 -13.00 9.88
N ASP A 116 -1.28 -12.66 9.76
CA ASP A 116 -0.81 -11.29 9.49
C ASP A 116 -0.46 -11.16 8.01
N GLY A 117 -1.03 -10.15 7.35
CA GLY A 117 -0.73 -9.80 5.97
C GLY A 117 0.76 -9.49 5.75
N ARG A 118 1.47 -8.98 6.76
CA ARG A 118 2.92 -8.75 6.69
C ARG A 118 3.68 -10.06 6.50
N THR A 119 3.24 -11.12 7.18
CA THR A 119 3.85 -12.45 7.06
C THR A 119 3.53 -13.05 5.71
N LEU A 120 2.29 -12.90 5.23
CA LEU A 120 1.90 -13.36 3.88
C LEU A 120 2.76 -12.66 2.80
N LEU A 121 2.85 -11.34 2.88
CA LEU A 121 3.61 -10.51 1.95
C LEU A 121 5.13 -10.54 2.19
N LYS A 122 5.60 -11.37 3.14
CA LYS A 122 7.03 -11.50 3.51
C LYS A 122 7.71 -10.14 3.71
N THR A 123 7.00 -9.21 4.35
CA THR A 123 7.50 -7.85 4.58
C THR A 123 8.76 -7.91 5.43
N VAL A 124 9.84 -7.27 4.96
CA VAL A 124 11.12 -7.23 5.68
C VAL A 124 10.95 -6.55 7.04
N THR A 125 11.41 -7.22 8.10
CA THR A 125 11.35 -6.73 9.48
C THR A 125 12.73 -6.56 10.13
N ASP A 126 13.79 -7.04 9.49
CA ASP A 126 15.15 -6.88 9.98
C ASP A 126 15.76 -5.58 9.44
N TYR A 127 15.92 -4.60 10.32
CA TYR A 127 16.48 -3.29 10.01
C TYR A 127 17.73 -3.07 10.85
N LYS A 128 18.85 -2.78 10.18
CA LYS A 128 20.09 -2.40 10.85
C LYS A 128 20.04 -0.94 11.30
N ILE A 129 19.43 -0.70 12.46
CA ILE A 129 19.35 0.64 13.08
C ILE A 129 20.67 0.93 13.79
N LEU A 130 21.28 2.08 13.46
CA LEU A 130 22.58 2.50 13.99
C LEU A 130 22.43 3.55 15.10
N PRO A 131 23.22 3.49 16.17
CA PRO A 131 23.33 4.59 17.12
C PRO A 131 24.16 5.72 16.47
N VAL A 132 23.54 6.86 16.19
CA VAL A 132 24.15 8.00 15.47
C VAL A 132 23.74 9.30 16.16
N ALA A 133 24.63 10.28 16.32
CA ALA A 133 24.29 11.63 16.78
C ALA A 133 23.45 11.71 18.07
N GLY A 134 23.59 10.74 18.97
CA GLY A 134 22.84 10.65 20.24
C GLY A 134 21.42 10.09 20.13
N GLY A 135 21.07 9.45 19.02
CA GLY A 135 19.79 8.76 18.79
C GLY A 135 19.95 7.51 17.94
N ALA A 136 18.82 7.02 17.41
CA ALA A 136 18.75 5.89 16.49
C ALA A 136 18.61 6.42 15.06
N PHE A 137 19.33 5.82 14.11
CA PHE A 137 19.32 6.25 12.71
C PHE A 137 19.21 5.05 11.78
N PHE A 138 18.39 5.18 10.76
CA PHE A 138 18.31 4.23 9.67
C PHE A 138 18.45 4.98 8.33
N TYR A 139 19.37 4.50 7.51
CA TYR A 139 19.66 5.09 6.20
C TYR A 139 19.12 4.19 5.10
N PHE A 140 18.12 4.67 4.35
CA PHE A 140 17.51 3.95 3.23
C PHE A 140 18.37 4.05 1.97
N GLY A 141 19.05 5.18 1.77
CA GLY A 141 19.81 5.49 0.58
C GLY A 141 19.01 6.32 -0.43
N VAL A 142 19.66 7.30 -1.04
CA VAL A 142 19.08 8.19 -2.04
C VAL A 142 18.64 7.40 -3.26
N LEU A 143 19.51 6.54 -3.81
CA LEU A 143 19.22 5.78 -5.01
C LEU A 143 18.05 4.82 -4.78
N ASN A 144 18.05 4.09 -3.66
CA ASN A 144 16.96 3.20 -3.27
C ASN A 144 15.64 3.97 -3.15
N ALA A 145 15.65 5.12 -2.47
CA ALA A 145 14.45 5.94 -2.26
C ALA A 145 13.86 6.46 -3.58
N ILE A 146 14.69 6.86 -4.54
CA ILE A 146 14.21 7.43 -5.82
C ILE A 146 13.97 6.38 -6.92
N THR A 147 14.43 5.14 -6.76
CA THR A 147 14.32 4.09 -7.79
C THR A 147 12.87 3.90 -8.23
N GLY A 148 11.94 3.75 -7.28
CA GLY A 148 10.51 3.59 -7.59
C GLY A 148 9.89 4.83 -8.26
N LEU A 149 10.40 6.04 -7.99
CA LEU A 149 9.98 7.25 -8.69
C LEU A 149 10.55 7.28 -10.12
N LEU A 150 11.81 6.89 -10.29
CA LEU A 150 12.51 6.88 -11.55
C LEU A 150 11.88 5.89 -12.53
N GLU A 151 11.35 4.76 -12.03
CA GLU A 151 10.57 3.79 -12.80
C GLU A 151 9.42 4.42 -13.61
N ASN A 152 8.80 5.48 -13.08
CA ASN A 152 7.66 6.12 -13.73
C ASN A 152 8.07 7.12 -14.83
N VAL A 153 9.32 7.57 -14.86
CA VAL A 153 9.76 8.67 -15.74
C VAL A 153 10.97 8.36 -16.62
N TRP A 154 11.76 7.32 -16.33
CA TRP A 154 13.04 7.05 -16.99
C TRP A 154 12.95 6.90 -18.51
N MET A 155 11.81 6.41 -19.05
CA MET A 155 11.62 6.28 -20.49
C MET A 155 11.62 7.65 -21.18
N LYS A 156 11.02 8.66 -20.53
CA LYS A 156 10.87 10.03 -21.03
C LYS A 156 12.15 10.84 -20.91
N LEU A 157 13.06 10.44 -20.02
CA LEU A 157 14.32 11.14 -19.79
C LEU A 157 15.43 10.62 -20.72
N PRO A 158 16.25 11.50 -21.33
CA PRO A 158 17.36 11.07 -22.17
C PRO A 158 18.49 10.47 -21.33
N SER A 159 19.39 9.71 -21.99
CA SER A 159 20.65 9.31 -21.35
C SER A 159 21.49 10.55 -21.03
N ARG A 160 22.27 10.46 -19.95
CA ARG A 160 23.06 11.54 -19.33
C ARG A 160 22.23 12.68 -18.75
N HIS A 161 20.95 12.47 -18.50
CA HIS A 161 20.10 13.47 -17.84
C HIS A 161 20.54 13.70 -16.38
N CYS A 162 20.51 14.96 -15.94
CA CYS A 162 20.86 15.37 -14.59
C CYS A 162 19.58 15.61 -13.77
N LEU A 163 19.24 14.64 -12.94
CA LEU A 163 18.11 14.68 -12.02
C LEU A 163 18.33 15.74 -10.93
N GLN A 164 17.27 16.46 -10.60
CA GLN A 164 17.29 17.52 -9.58
C GLN A 164 16.61 17.07 -8.29
N LEU A 165 17.42 16.90 -7.23
CA LEU A 165 16.97 16.54 -5.90
C LEU A 165 16.85 17.77 -5.01
N GLN A 166 15.68 17.95 -4.39
CA GLN A 166 15.49 18.87 -3.28
C GLN A 166 15.47 18.10 -1.96
N LEU A 167 16.19 18.57 -0.95
CA LEU A 167 16.28 17.92 0.35
C LEU A 167 15.49 18.68 1.43
N ASN A 168 14.98 17.96 2.42
CA ASN A 168 14.35 18.51 3.61
C ASN A 168 14.72 17.70 4.87
N PHE A 169 14.84 18.40 6.00
CA PHE A 169 15.38 17.86 7.26
C PHE A 169 14.53 18.23 8.49
N ASP A 170 13.22 18.45 8.33
CA ASP A 170 12.42 19.01 9.41
C ASP A 170 12.09 18.00 10.53
N GLY A 171 12.13 18.48 11.77
CA GLY A 171 11.84 17.68 12.96
C GLY A 171 10.33 17.54 13.21
N LEU A 172 9.90 16.32 13.56
CA LEU A 172 8.52 15.97 13.82
C LEU A 172 8.38 15.33 15.21
N PRO A 173 7.63 15.93 16.16
CA PRO A 173 7.36 15.29 17.44
C PRO A 173 6.49 14.03 17.24
N LEU A 174 6.91 12.90 17.80
CA LEU A 174 6.21 11.63 17.66
C LEU A 174 5.01 11.52 18.60
N PHE A 175 5.18 11.99 19.83
CA PHE A 175 4.16 11.85 20.87
C PHE A 175 3.98 13.17 21.58
N LYS A 176 2.75 13.41 22.05
CA LYS A 176 2.44 14.59 22.88
C LYS A 176 2.93 14.44 24.33
N SER A 177 3.14 13.19 24.76
CA SER A 177 3.45 12.82 26.15
C SER A 177 4.94 12.57 26.42
N ASN A 178 5.80 12.58 25.40
CA ASN A 178 7.23 12.46 25.55
C ASN A 178 7.96 13.33 24.53
N ASN A 179 9.27 13.51 24.72
CA ASN A 179 10.09 14.35 23.85
C ASN A 179 10.67 13.60 22.65
N GLN A 180 10.15 12.42 22.28
CA GLN A 180 10.65 11.71 21.11
C GLN A 180 10.30 12.48 19.83
N GLN A 181 11.29 12.63 18.96
CA GLN A 181 11.22 13.35 17.72
C GLN A 181 11.81 12.49 16.61
N LEU A 182 11.20 12.55 15.43
CA LEU A 182 11.82 12.09 14.20
C LEU A 182 12.42 13.26 13.45
N TRP A 183 13.58 13.02 12.86
CA TRP A 183 14.25 13.91 11.93
C TRP A 183 14.47 13.09 10.65
N PRO A 184 13.47 13.04 9.75
CA PRO A 184 13.63 12.40 8.46
C PRO A 184 14.55 13.24 7.55
N ILE A 185 15.28 12.55 6.70
CA ILE A 185 15.91 13.10 5.50
C ILE A 185 14.93 12.81 4.36
N LEU A 186 14.27 13.83 3.86
CA LEU A 186 13.33 13.73 2.75
C LEU A 186 13.98 14.22 1.46
N GLY A 187 13.68 13.54 0.37
CA GLY A 187 14.10 13.90 -0.98
C GLY A 187 12.92 14.11 -1.90
N LEU A 188 12.91 15.19 -2.67
CA LEU A 188 11.90 15.46 -3.70
C LEU A 188 12.58 15.52 -5.07
N LEU A 189 12.19 14.63 -5.97
CA LEU A 189 12.68 14.60 -7.34
C LEU A 189 11.81 15.49 -8.23
N LYS A 190 12.37 16.58 -8.77
CA LYS A 190 11.58 17.61 -9.48
C LYS A 190 10.92 17.08 -10.75
N GLU A 191 11.50 16.06 -11.38
CA GLU A 191 11.03 15.47 -12.63
C GLU A 191 9.75 14.63 -12.45
N VAL A 192 9.42 14.22 -11.22
CA VAL A 192 8.31 13.29 -10.93
C VAL A 192 7.12 13.99 -10.27
N GLY A 193 7.32 15.18 -9.68
CA GLY A 193 6.25 15.98 -9.07
C GLY A 193 6.30 15.96 -7.53
N LYS A 194 5.18 16.26 -6.87
CA LYS A 194 5.08 16.50 -5.41
C LYS A 194 5.01 15.20 -4.58
N CYS A 195 5.94 14.28 -4.82
CA CYS A 195 6.03 13.01 -4.10
C CYS A 195 7.39 12.90 -3.40
N PRO A 196 7.53 13.43 -2.15
CA PRO A 196 8.76 13.29 -1.40
C PRO A 196 8.97 11.82 -0.97
N VAL A 197 10.22 11.37 -1.00
CA VAL A 197 10.65 10.06 -0.54
C VAL A 197 11.52 10.17 0.70
N VAL A 198 11.51 9.13 1.52
CA VAL A 198 12.35 9.06 2.72
C VAL A 198 13.70 8.45 2.35
N ILE A 199 14.78 9.19 2.60
CA ILE A 199 16.17 8.78 2.35
C ILE A 199 16.82 8.26 3.65
N GLY A 200 16.43 8.82 4.79
CA GLY A 200 16.93 8.46 6.10
C GLY A 200 15.96 8.89 7.19
N ILE A 201 16.01 8.22 8.35
CA ILE A 201 15.23 8.62 9.52
C ILE A 201 16.13 8.57 10.74
N PHE A 202 16.28 9.71 11.40
CA PHE A 202 16.80 9.78 12.77
C PHE A 202 15.63 9.83 13.76
N GLY A 203 15.76 9.14 14.88
CA GLY A 203 14.84 9.18 16.01
C GLY A 203 15.58 9.39 17.31
N GLY A 204 15.13 10.35 18.11
CA GLY A 204 15.74 10.64 19.40
C GLY A 204 14.91 11.61 20.24
N VAL A 205 15.34 11.85 21.47
CA VAL A 205 14.67 12.78 22.40
C VAL A 205 14.92 14.26 22.05
N CYS A 206 15.81 14.54 21.11
CA CYS A 206 16.15 15.86 20.62
C CYS A 206 16.67 15.75 19.18
N LYS A 207 16.91 16.90 18.54
CA LYS A 207 17.59 16.97 17.24
C LYS A 207 18.95 16.26 17.23
N PRO A 208 19.43 15.76 16.07
CA PRO A 208 20.74 15.13 15.98
C PRO A 208 21.83 16.03 16.58
N LYS A 209 22.60 15.50 17.54
CA LYS A 209 23.64 16.27 18.24
C LYS A 209 24.81 16.62 17.34
N SER A 210 25.09 15.77 16.36
CA SER A 210 26.18 15.90 15.40
C SER A 210 25.61 15.88 13.99
N LEU A 211 25.62 17.03 13.31
CA LEU A 211 25.16 17.15 11.93
C LEU A 211 26.05 16.32 10.98
N THR A 212 27.35 16.30 11.25
CA THR A 212 28.34 15.54 10.47
C THR A 212 28.08 14.05 10.50
N GLU A 213 27.70 13.50 11.65
CA GLU A 213 27.34 12.08 11.76
C GLU A 213 26.00 11.80 11.08
N TYR A 214 24.99 12.65 11.30
CA TYR A 214 23.66 12.50 10.70
C TYR A 214 23.67 12.54 9.17
N LEU A 215 24.52 13.38 8.57
CA LEU A 215 24.58 13.56 7.11
C LEU A 215 25.68 12.75 6.43
N ARG A 216 26.49 11.98 7.17
CA ARG A 216 27.68 11.30 6.62
C ARG A 216 27.33 10.41 5.42
N ASP A 217 26.39 9.50 5.61
CA ASP A 217 26.00 8.53 4.58
C ASP A 217 25.34 9.23 3.39
N LEU A 218 24.48 10.22 3.66
CA LEU A 218 23.87 11.07 2.64
C LEU A 218 24.90 11.76 1.76
N VAL A 219 25.87 12.46 2.36
CA VAL A 219 26.87 13.22 1.61
C VAL A 219 27.75 12.28 0.79
N SER A 220 28.16 11.15 1.37
CA SER A 220 28.96 10.15 0.67
C SER A 220 28.23 9.61 -0.57
N GLU A 221 26.96 9.27 -0.43
CA GLU A 221 26.17 8.75 -1.56
C GLU A 221 25.92 9.84 -2.62
N LEU A 222 25.60 11.08 -2.22
CA LEU A 222 25.37 12.17 -3.16
C LEU A 222 26.61 12.47 -4.01
N ILE A 223 27.81 12.42 -3.45
CA ILE A 223 29.08 12.58 -4.21
C ILE A 223 29.22 11.47 -5.25
N SER A 224 28.88 10.23 -4.89
CA SER A 224 28.89 9.11 -5.83
C SER A 224 27.87 9.30 -6.95
N LEU A 225 26.63 9.66 -6.62
CA LEU A 225 25.55 9.85 -7.60
C LEU A 225 25.73 11.08 -8.49
N GLN A 226 26.46 12.09 -8.02
CA GLN A 226 26.88 13.23 -8.83
C GLN A 226 27.88 12.83 -9.92
N SER A 227 28.72 11.81 -9.67
CA SER A 227 29.63 11.24 -10.68
C SER A 227 28.90 10.40 -11.73
N GLY A 228 27.64 10.04 -11.46
CA GLY A 228 26.73 9.35 -12.35
C GLY A 228 26.44 7.92 -11.91
N PHE A 229 25.27 7.41 -12.29
CA PHE A 229 24.80 6.07 -11.99
C PHE A 229 24.03 5.48 -13.19
N TRP A 230 23.95 4.16 -13.26
CA TRP A 230 23.26 3.45 -14.33
C TRP A 230 21.87 3.02 -13.89
N PHE A 231 20.88 3.26 -14.75
CA PHE A 231 19.52 2.79 -14.54
C PHE A 231 18.90 2.39 -15.88
N LYS A 232 18.48 1.13 -16.00
CA LYS A 232 17.85 0.55 -17.21
C LYS A 232 18.59 0.87 -18.52
N GLY A 233 19.92 0.72 -18.50
CA GLY A 233 20.77 0.94 -19.68
C GLY A 233 21.02 2.41 -20.05
N LYS A 234 20.48 3.37 -19.30
CA LYS A 234 20.79 4.80 -19.42
C LYS A 234 21.69 5.24 -18.27
N GLN A 235 22.60 6.17 -18.56
CA GLN A 235 23.40 6.82 -17.53
C GLN A 235 22.64 8.05 -17.02
N PHE A 236 22.54 8.25 -15.72
CA PHE A 236 21.94 9.43 -15.10
C PHE A 236 22.93 10.08 -14.14
N PHE A 237 22.68 11.33 -13.82
CA PHE A 237 23.42 12.08 -12.80
C PHE A 237 22.42 12.65 -11.80
N LEU A 238 22.85 12.83 -10.56
CA LEU A 238 22.01 13.44 -9.52
C LEU A 238 22.68 14.69 -8.97
N ARG A 239 21.92 15.78 -8.82
CA ARG A 239 22.39 17.01 -8.21
C ARG A 239 21.38 17.50 -7.19
N VAL A 240 21.86 17.93 -6.03
CA VAL A 240 21.04 18.68 -5.08
C VAL A 240 20.84 20.11 -5.60
N CYS A 241 19.59 20.49 -5.86
CA CYS A 241 19.25 21.82 -6.36
C CYS A 241 18.86 22.80 -5.24
N SER A 242 18.33 22.30 -4.13
CA SER A 242 17.86 23.11 -3.02
C SER A 242 17.76 22.28 -1.75
N VAL A 243 17.91 22.96 -0.62
CA VAL A 243 17.60 22.44 0.72
C VAL A 243 16.50 23.31 1.30
N VAL A 244 15.43 22.69 1.77
CA VAL A 244 14.29 23.38 2.38
C VAL A 244 14.22 22.97 3.84
N SER A 245 14.17 23.94 4.74
CA SER A 245 13.87 23.74 6.15
C SER A 245 12.89 24.83 6.56
N VAL A 246 11.86 24.46 7.33
CA VAL A 246 10.78 25.35 7.76
C VAL A 246 11.08 25.94 9.13
#